data_AF-A0A645HRK1-F1
#
_entry.id   AF-A0A645HRK1-F1
#
_cell.length_a   1.000
_cell.length_b   1.000
_cell.length_c   1.000
_cell.angle_alpha   90.00
_cell.angle_beta   90.00
_cell.angle_gamma   90.00
#
_symmetry.space_group_name_H-M   'P 1'
#
loop_
_entity.id
_entity.type
_entity.pdbx_description
1 polymer ?
#
loop_
_entity_poly.entity_id
_entity_poly.type
_entity_poly.pdbx_seq_one_letter_code
_entity_poly.pdbx_strand_id
1 'polypeptide(L)'
;MMLLLQQQPVATVLRVISSALKMITDMERVGDQAADIAEISRFIIGNGEVVNDDMKKMAKEAIKMVTDSVDSFVKKDLELARKVIAYDDVVDNWFTTLKKEIIEMIAKDSLRGEYYIDILMIAKYLERIGDHATNIAEWVEFSITGVRSKNN
;
A
#
# COMPACT_ATOMS: atom_id res chain seq x y z
N MET A 1 -21.02 15.34 -5.17
CA MET A 1 -22.39 14.79 -5.26
C MET A 1 -23.28 15.45 -6.33
N MET A 2 -23.06 16.72 -6.71
CA MET A 2 -23.88 17.41 -7.72
C MET A 2 -24.00 16.68 -9.08
N LEU A 3 -22.90 16.11 -9.61
CA LEU A 3 -22.93 15.35 -10.88
C LEU A 3 -23.88 14.14 -10.86
N LEU A 4 -23.98 13.43 -9.73
CA LEU A 4 -24.90 12.28 -9.57
C LEU A 4 -26.37 12.74 -9.49
N LEU A 5 -26.59 13.90 -8.87
CA LEU A 5 -27.92 14.44 -8.59
C LEU A 5 -28.50 15.27 -9.75
N GLN A 6 -27.67 15.80 -10.65
CA GLN A 6 -28.10 16.71 -11.72
C GLN A 6 -27.99 16.16 -13.14
N GLN A 7 -27.18 15.13 -13.41
CA GLN A 7 -26.77 14.81 -14.80
C GLN A 7 -27.13 13.40 -15.31
N GLN A 8 -27.98 12.61 -14.62
CA GLN A 8 -28.31 11.20 -15.00
C GLN A 8 -27.14 10.48 -15.71
N PRO A 9 -25.98 10.30 -15.04
CA PRO A 9 -24.77 9.88 -15.72
C PRO A 9 -24.91 8.50 -16.35
N VAL A 10 -24.48 8.36 -17.60
CA VAL A 10 -24.34 7.07 -18.29
C VAL A 10 -23.44 6.16 -17.47
N ALA A 11 -23.71 4.85 -17.45
CA ALA A 11 -23.08 3.86 -16.57
C ALA A 11 -21.55 4.00 -16.42
N THR A 12 -20.83 4.35 -17.50
CA THR A 12 -19.38 4.58 -17.48
C THR A 12 -18.96 5.75 -16.58
N VAL A 13 -19.65 6.89 -16.64
CA VAL A 13 -19.34 8.07 -15.80
C VAL A 13 -19.61 7.77 -14.33
N LEU A 14 -20.69 7.05 -14.05
CA LEU A 14 -21.02 6.61 -12.70
C LEU A 14 -19.94 5.70 -12.12
N ARG A 15 -19.40 4.76 -12.92
CA ARG A 15 -18.29 3.90 -12.48
C ARG A 15 -17.04 4.69 -12.15
N VAL A 16 -16.66 5.66 -13.00
CA VAL A 16 -15.48 6.49 -12.75
C VAL A 16 -15.62 7.28 -11.45
N ILE A 17 -16.75 7.95 -11.24
CA ILE A 17 -16.99 8.73 -10.01
C ILE A 17 -17.00 7.82 -8.78
N SER A 18 -17.67 6.67 -8.85
CA SER A 18 -17.77 5.73 -7.74
C SER A 18 -16.40 5.13 -7.38
N SER A 19 -15.60 4.79 -8.39
CA SER A 19 -14.25 4.24 -8.20
C SER A 19 -13.34 5.28 -7.54
N ALA A 20 -13.37 6.53 -8.03
CA ALA A 20 -12.60 7.62 -7.44
C ALA A 20 -12.95 7.84 -5.95
N LEU A 21 -14.23 7.79 -5.59
CA LEU A 21 -14.67 7.93 -4.20
C LEU A 21 -14.16 6.78 -3.32
N LYS A 22 -14.09 5.55 -3.84
CA LYS A 22 -13.55 4.40 -3.11
C LYS A 22 -12.04 4.50 -2.94
N MET A 23 -11.32 4.88 -4.00
CA MET A 23 -9.88 5.08 -3.98
C MET A 23 -9.43 6.14 -2.95
N ILE A 24 -10.25 7.17 -2.70
CA ILE A 24 -9.94 8.18 -1.67
C ILE A 24 -9.81 7.54 -0.28
N THR A 25 -10.64 6.55 0.04
CA THR A 25 -10.53 5.84 1.33
C THR A 25 -9.23 5.04 1.41
N ASP A 26 -8.86 4.31 0.36
CA ASP A 26 -7.58 3.59 0.35
C ASP A 26 -6.39 4.56 0.43
N MET A 27 -6.46 5.73 -0.23
CA MET A 27 -5.43 6.77 -0.16
C MET A 27 -5.26 7.36 1.26
N GLU A 28 -6.37 7.56 1.96
CA GLU A 28 -6.32 8.01 3.36
C GLU A 28 -5.65 6.98 4.25
N ARG A 29 -5.94 5.68 4.06
CA ARG A 29 -5.26 4.60 4.79
C ARG A 29 -3.76 4.51 4.53
N VAL A 30 -3.32 4.77 3.30
CA VAL A 30 -1.89 4.89 2.97
C VAL A 30 -1.27 6.04 3.77
N GLY A 31 -1.96 7.17 3.86
CA GLY A 31 -1.53 8.33 4.65
C GLY A 31 -1.40 8.03 6.14
N ASP A 32 -2.39 7.36 6.73
CA ASP A 32 -2.36 6.95 8.15
C ASP A 32 -1.17 6.04 8.44
N GLN A 33 -0.96 5.01 7.61
CA GLN A 33 0.15 4.07 7.77
C GLN A 33 1.52 4.74 7.59
N ALA A 34 1.62 5.70 6.67
CA ALA A 34 2.82 6.50 6.51
C ALA A 34 3.09 7.37 7.75
N ALA A 35 2.05 7.92 8.38
CA ALA A 35 2.18 8.67 9.62
C ALA A 35 2.63 7.77 10.79
N ASP A 36 2.07 6.57 10.92
CA ASP A 36 2.48 5.59 11.93
C ASP A 36 3.97 5.19 11.75
N ILE A 37 4.41 4.94 10.52
CA ILE A 37 5.83 4.66 10.20
C ILE A 37 6.71 5.84 10.63
N ALA A 38 6.30 7.08 10.32
CA ALA A 38 7.06 8.27 10.69
C ALA A 38 7.13 8.46 12.21
N GLU A 39 6.07 8.13 12.93
CA GLU A 39 6.05 8.16 14.40
C GLU A 39 7.04 7.15 14.99
N ILE A 40 6.96 5.88 14.59
CA ILE A 40 7.88 4.82 15.05
C ILE A 40 9.34 5.16 14.70
N SER A 41 9.58 5.66 13.49
CA SER A 41 10.93 5.99 13.02
C SER A 41 11.61 7.05 13.89
N ARG A 42 10.85 7.98 14.50
CA ARG A 42 11.42 8.98 15.43
C ARG A 42 11.98 8.32 16.70
N PHE A 43 11.32 7.30 17.22
CA PHE A 43 11.78 6.57 18.41
C PHE A 43 13.06 5.77 18.09
N ILE A 44 13.08 5.05 16.97
CA ILE A 44 14.24 4.28 16.50
C ILE A 44 15.48 5.17 16.35
N ILE A 45 15.34 6.31 15.65
CA ILE A 45 16.44 7.25 15.43
C ILE A 45 16.90 7.88 16.76
N GLY A 46 15.97 8.21 17.65
CA GLY A 46 16.28 8.75 18.98
C GLY A 46 17.13 7.80 19.84
N ASN A 47 16.99 6.49 19.64
CA ASN A 47 17.76 5.45 20.33
C ASN A 47 19.09 5.11 19.63
N GLY A 48 19.42 5.77 18.51
CA GLY A 48 20.66 5.53 17.74
C GLY A 48 20.64 4.23 16.93
N GLU A 49 19.46 3.67 16.68
CA GLU A 49 19.29 2.42 15.95
C GLU A 49 19.15 2.68 14.44
N VAL A 50 19.50 1.68 13.61
CA VAL A 50 19.52 1.82 12.15
C VAL A 50 18.71 0.71 11.51
N VAL A 51 17.86 1.10 10.57
CA VAL A 51 17.02 0.22 9.78
C VAL A 51 17.86 -0.50 8.70
N ASN A 52 17.66 -1.82 8.56
CA ASN A 52 18.31 -2.65 7.52
C ASN A 52 17.99 -2.12 6.10
N ASP A 53 18.94 -2.26 5.19
CA ASP A 53 18.78 -1.94 3.77
C ASP A 53 17.62 -2.69 3.10
N ASP A 54 17.27 -3.89 3.56
CA ASP A 54 16.12 -4.65 3.04
C ASP A 54 14.77 -3.97 3.33
N MET A 55 14.63 -3.32 4.49
CA MET A 55 13.46 -2.48 4.77
C MET A 55 13.39 -1.28 3.81
N LYS A 56 14.53 -0.67 3.49
CA LYS A 56 14.58 0.45 2.52
C LYS A 56 14.17 -0.02 1.11
N LYS A 57 14.50 -1.26 0.75
CA LYS A 57 14.04 -1.87 -0.52
C LYS A 57 12.54 -2.08 -0.48
N MET A 58 12.00 -2.71 0.55
CA MET A 58 10.56 -2.90 0.72
C MET A 58 9.79 -1.56 0.64
N ALA A 59 10.29 -0.52 1.30
CA ALA A 59 9.69 0.81 1.25
C ALA A 59 9.65 1.38 -0.18
N LYS A 60 10.72 1.20 -0.97
CA LYS A 60 10.74 1.61 -2.37
C LYS A 60 9.71 0.86 -3.21
N GLU A 61 9.56 -0.45 -3.00
CA GLU A 61 8.57 -1.24 -3.72
C GLU A 61 7.13 -0.81 -3.37
N ALA A 62 6.84 -0.57 -2.10
CA ALA A 62 5.52 -0.05 -1.67
C ALA A 62 5.23 1.34 -2.26
N ILE A 63 6.20 2.27 -2.22
CA ILE A 63 6.07 3.61 -2.83
C ILE A 63 5.81 3.51 -4.34
N LYS A 64 6.49 2.59 -5.02
CA LYS A 64 6.29 2.32 -6.44
C LYS A 64 4.86 1.87 -6.71
N MET A 65 4.32 0.93 -5.93
CA MET A 65 2.94 0.46 -6.08
C MET A 65 1.92 1.60 -5.92
N VAL A 66 2.08 2.45 -4.89
CA VAL A 66 1.20 3.61 -4.69
C VAL A 66 1.28 4.55 -5.89
N THR A 67 2.49 4.87 -6.35
CA THR A 67 2.70 5.76 -7.50
C THR A 67 2.04 5.21 -8.77
N ASP A 68 2.30 3.95 -9.10
CA ASP A 68 1.79 3.31 -10.30
C ASP A 68 0.27 3.12 -10.25
N SER A 69 -0.31 2.85 -9.07
CA SER A 69 -1.76 2.72 -8.92
C SER A 69 -2.48 4.03 -9.22
N VAL A 70 -1.96 5.17 -8.74
CA VAL A 70 -2.50 6.50 -9.03
C VAL A 70 -2.28 6.87 -10.50
N ASP A 71 -1.08 6.61 -11.03
CA ASP A 71 -0.75 6.88 -12.43
C ASP A 71 -1.67 6.11 -13.38
N SER A 72 -2.00 4.86 -13.05
CA SER A 72 -2.92 4.03 -13.83
C SER A 72 -4.31 4.65 -13.91
N PHE A 73 -4.80 5.27 -12.84
CA PHE A 73 -6.08 5.98 -12.84
C PHE A 73 -6.04 7.22 -13.72
N VAL A 74 -5.01 8.07 -13.54
CA VAL A 74 -4.87 9.34 -14.26
C VAL A 74 -4.74 9.10 -15.77
N LYS A 75 -3.96 8.09 -16.16
CA LYS A 75 -3.70 7.73 -17.56
C LYS A 75 -4.78 6.81 -18.15
N LYS A 76 -5.71 6.32 -17.33
CA LYS A 76 -6.68 5.26 -17.69
C LYS A 76 -5.99 4.03 -18.27
N ASP A 77 -4.88 3.65 -17.66
CA ASP A 77 -4.01 2.55 -18.11
C ASP A 77 -4.37 1.25 -17.36
N LEU A 78 -5.17 0.42 -18.01
CA LEU A 78 -5.60 -0.88 -17.48
C LEU A 78 -4.43 -1.85 -17.25
N GLU A 79 -3.44 -1.81 -18.13
CA GLU A 79 -2.30 -2.74 -18.05
C GLU A 79 -1.37 -2.36 -16.90
N LEU A 80 -1.18 -1.07 -16.65
CA LEU A 80 -0.46 -0.61 -15.45
C LEU A 80 -1.20 -1.00 -14.17
N ALA A 81 -2.53 -0.85 -14.12
CA ALA A 81 -3.31 -1.27 -12.96
C ALA A 81 -3.13 -2.77 -12.66
N ARG A 82 -3.24 -3.63 -13.68
CA ARG A 82 -3.00 -5.08 -13.52
C ARG A 82 -1.58 -5.42 -13.08
N LYS A 83 -0.58 -4.68 -13.59
CA LYS A 83 0.80 -4.83 -13.14
C LYS A 83 0.94 -4.51 -11.66
N VAL A 84 0.29 -3.46 -11.14
CA VAL A 84 0.30 -3.16 -9.70
C VAL A 84 -0.30 -4.30 -8.90
N ILE A 85 -1.47 -4.82 -9.30
CA ILE A 85 -2.14 -5.93 -8.61
C ILE A 85 -1.22 -7.15 -8.53
N ALA A 86 -0.52 -7.50 -9.61
CA ALA A 86 0.44 -8.61 -9.60
C ALA A 86 1.74 -8.30 -8.84
N TYR A 87 2.07 -7.03 -8.63
CA TYR A 87 3.29 -6.60 -7.95
C TYR A 87 3.19 -6.70 -6.42
N ASP A 88 1.98 -6.85 -5.88
CA ASP A 88 1.68 -7.07 -4.46
C ASP A 88 2.52 -8.21 -3.87
N ASP A 89 2.64 -9.32 -4.62
CA ASP A 89 3.47 -10.47 -4.27
C ASP A 89 4.93 -10.09 -3.94
N VAL A 90 5.47 -9.04 -4.56
CA VAL A 90 6.85 -8.58 -4.29
C VAL A 90 6.95 -8.00 -2.89
N VAL A 91 5.98 -7.17 -2.47
CA VAL A 91 5.95 -6.55 -1.15
C VAL A 91 5.65 -7.59 -0.06
N ASP A 92 4.73 -8.52 -0.33
CA ASP A 92 4.41 -9.64 0.58
C ASP A 92 5.62 -10.55 0.84
N ASN A 93 6.40 -10.82 -0.21
CA ASN A 93 7.64 -11.59 -0.09
C ASN A 93 8.70 -10.84 0.72
N TRP A 94 8.82 -9.52 0.56
CA TRP A 94 9.67 -8.69 1.42
C TRP A 94 9.24 -8.74 2.88
N PHE A 95 7.95 -8.57 3.17
CA PHE A 95 7.43 -8.66 4.53
C PHE A 95 7.75 -10.02 5.16
N THR A 96 7.52 -11.10 4.43
CA THR A 96 7.80 -12.47 4.90
C THR A 96 9.29 -12.68 5.19
N THR A 97 10.17 -12.11 4.36
CA THR A 97 11.62 -12.18 4.52
C THR A 97 12.07 -11.41 5.76
N LEU A 98 11.68 -10.14 5.87
CA LEU A 98 12.00 -9.29 7.03
C LEU A 98 11.46 -9.88 8.33
N LYS A 99 10.24 -10.44 8.32
CA LYS A 99 9.68 -11.10 9.51
C LYS A 99 10.57 -12.24 10.01
N LYS A 100 11.12 -13.06 9.10
CA LYS A 100 12.04 -14.15 9.48
C LYS A 100 13.34 -13.60 10.06
N GLU A 101 13.93 -12.60 9.42
CA GLU A 101 15.14 -11.94 9.93
C GLU A 101 14.94 -11.37 11.33
N ILE A 102 13.82 -10.67 11.56
CA ILE A 102 13.48 -10.09 12.87
C ILE A 102 13.34 -11.19 13.93
N ILE A 103 12.68 -12.31 13.61
CA ILE A 103 12.57 -13.46 14.54
C ILE A 103 13.96 -13.99 14.91
N GLU A 104 14.87 -14.13 13.94
CA GLU A 104 16.24 -14.56 14.21
C GLU A 104 17.02 -13.54 15.06
N MET A 105 16.80 -12.25 14.86
CA MET A 105 17.42 -11.19 15.67
C MET A 105 16.93 -11.23 17.12
N ILE A 106 15.61 -11.38 17.34
CA ILE A 106 15.02 -11.53 18.67
C ILE A 106 15.59 -12.76 19.38
N ALA A 107 15.75 -13.88 18.66
CA ALA A 107 16.30 -15.10 19.22
C ALA A 107 17.79 -14.96 19.63
N LYS A 108 18.54 -14.08 18.97
CA LYS A 108 19.96 -13.81 19.26
C LYS A 108 20.15 -12.81 20.40
N ASP A 109 19.27 -11.81 20.52
CA ASP A 109 19.35 -10.78 21.56
C ASP A 109 17.94 -10.37 22.01
N SER A 110 17.49 -10.91 23.14
CA SER A 110 16.16 -10.57 23.66
C SER A 110 16.10 -9.22 24.39
N LEU A 111 17.23 -8.56 24.63
CA LEU A 111 17.27 -7.29 25.39
C LEU A 111 16.75 -6.10 24.59
N ARG A 112 16.66 -6.24 23.26
CA ARG A 112 16.17 -5.21 22.32
C ARG A 112 14.76 -5.50 21.78
N GLY A 113 13.93 -6.17 22.57
CA GLY A 113 12.59 -6.61 22.16
C GLY A 113 11.71 -5.50 21.58
N GLU A 114 11.67 -4.33 22.22
CA GLU A 114 10.86 -3.18 21.77
C GLU A 114 11.28 -2.72 20.36
N TYR A 115 12.58 -2.55 20.11
CA TYR A 115 13.11 -2.20 18.79
C TYR A 115 12.69 -3.19 17.71
N TYR A 116 12.77 -4.49 17.98
CA TYR A 116 12.39 -5.50 16.99
C TYR A 116 10.90 -5.51 16.67
N ILE A 117 10.06 -5.24 17.67
CA ILE A 117 8.62 -5.05 17.46
C ILE A 117 8.36 -3.81 16.62
N ASP A 118 9.02 -2.70 16.90
CA ASP A 118 8.89 -1.46 16.12
C ASP A 118 9.28 -1.66 14.65
N ILE A 119 10.39 -2.37 14.39
CA ILE A 119 10.80 -2.72 13.03
C ILE A 119 9.78 -3.63 12.35
N LEU A 120 9.23 -4.62 13.06
CA LEU A 120 8.17 -5.49 12.52
C LEU A 120 6.92 -4.70 12.17
N MET A 121 6.54 -3.73 13.00
CA MET A 121 5.39 -2.85 12.75
C MET A 121 5.60 -1.99 11.51
N ILE A 122 6.80 -1.42 11.32
CA ILE A 122 7.14 -0.69 10.09
C ILE A 122 7.00 -1.60 8.86
N ALA A 123 7.55 -2.82 8.90
CA ALA A 123 7.41 -3.77 7.80
C ALA A 123 5.94 -4.07 7.50
N LYS A 124 5.13 -4.28 8.56
CA LYS A 124 3.70 -4.56 8.38
C LYS A 124 2.95 -3.36 7.79
N TYR A 125 3.26 -2.13 8.20
CA TYR A 125 2.63 -0.95 7.61
C TYR A 125 3.02 -0.74 6.15
N LEU A 126 4.26 -1.05 5.76
CA LEU A 126 4.65 -1.03 4.35
C LEU A 126 3.89 -2.07 3.51
N GLU A 127 3.65 -3.27 4.04
CA GLU A 127 2.83 -4.28 3.36
C GLU A 127 1.38 -3.81 3.21
N ARG A 128 0.78 -3.23 4.26
CA ARG A 128 -0.58 -2.69 4.16
C ARG A 128 -0.69 -1.52 3.19
N ILE A 129 0.37 -0.72 3.03
CA ILE A 129 0.43 0.33 1.99
C ILE A 129 0.36 -0.33 0.59
N GLY A 130 1.05 -1.47 0.41
CA GLY A 130 0.95 -2.31 -0.78
C GLY A 130 -0.49 -2.79 -1.02
N ASP A 131 -1.15 -3.36 0.00
CA ASP A 131 -2.55 -3.81 -0.07
C ASP A 131 -3.49 -2.68 -0.56
N HIS A 132 -3.33 -1.48 -0.01
CA HIS A 132 -4.15 -0.33 -0.38
C HIS A 132 -3.85 0.15 -1.81
N ALA A 133 -2.59 0.10 -2.26
CA ALA A 133 -2.24 0.37 -3.65
C ALA A 133 -2.87 -0.66 -4.62
N THR A 134 -2.90 -1.93 -4.22
CA THR A 134 -3.59 -3.01 -4.95
C THR A 134 -5.09 -2.73 -5.04
N ASN A 135 -5.75 -2.36 -3.93
CA ASN A 135 -7.16 -1.97 -3.95
C ASN A 135 -7.43 -0.77 -4.89
N ILE A 136 -6.56 0.24 -4.87
CA ILE A 136 -6.66 1.39 -5.78
C ILE A 136 -6.61 0.91 -7.23
N ALA A 137 -5.64 0.07 -7.59
CA ALA A 137 -5.50 -0.47 -8.94
C ALA A 137 -6.70 -1.33 -9.37
N GLU A 138 -7.28 -2.13 -8.47
CA GLU A 138 -8.53 -2.87 -8.73
C GLU A 138 -9.71 -1.94 -9.01
N TRP A 139 -9.80 -0.79 -8.33
CA TRP A 139 -10.81 0.23 -8.63
C TRP A 139 -10.57 0.89 -9.99
N VAL A 140 -9.31 1.04 -10.42
CA VAL A 140 -9.00 1.49 -11.79
C VAL A 140 -9.50 0.48 -12.81
N GLU A 141 -9.20 -0.82 -12.64
CA GLU A 141 -9.70 -1.86 -13.53
C GLU A 141 -11.23 -1.86 -13.60
N PHE A 142 -11.92 -1.77 -12.46
CA PHE A 142 -13.38 -1.68 -12.42
C PHE A 142 -13.91 -0.42 -13.12
N SER A 143 -13.25 0.71 -12.97
CA SER A 143 -13.66 1.96 -13.62
C SER A 143 -13.67 1.85 -15.15
N ILE A 144 -12.71 1.10 -15.70
CA ILE A 144 -12.52 0.88 -17.14
C ILE A 144 -13.41 -0.25 -17.65
N THR A 145 -13.36 -1.42 -17.00
CA THR A 145 -13.94 -2.67 -17.51
C THR A 145 -15.35 -2.95 -16.98
N GLY A 146 -15.70 -2.40 -15.82
CA GLY A 146 -16.92 -2.75 -15.07
C GLY A 146 -16.82 -4.05 -14.28
N VAL A 147 -15.67 -4.72 -14.26
CA VAL A 147 -15.40 -5.95 -13.49
C VAL A 147 -14.23 -5.69 -12.55
N ARG A 148 -14.30 -6.24 -11.33
CA ARG A 148 -13.22 -6.17 -10.35
C ARG A 148 -12.58 -7.54 -10.20
N SER A 149 -11.25 -7.59 -10.25
CA SER A 149 -10.44 -8.82 -10.21
C SER A 149 -10.68 -9.68 -8.97
N LYS A 150 -10.99 -9.07 -7.81
CA LYS A 150 -11.34 -9.78 -6.55
C LYS A 150 -12.74 -10.42 -6.50
N ASN A 151 -13.57 -10.27 -7.54
CA ASN A 151 -14.95 -10.79 -7.56
C ASN A 151 -15.13 -12.10 -8.37
N ASN A 152 -14.04 -12.83 -8.68
CA ASN A 152 -14.11 -14.19 -9.21
C ASN A 152 -13.71 -15.22 -8.15
#